data_AF-A0A959P9S9-F1
#
_entry.id   AF-A0A959P9S9-F1
#
_cell.length_a   1.000
_cell.length_b   1.000
_cell.length_c   1.000
_cell.angle_alpha   90.00
_cell.angle_beta   90.00
_cell.angle_gamma   90.00
#
_symmetry.space_group_name_H-M   'P 1'
#
loop_
_entity.id
_entity.type
_entity.pdbx_description
1 polymer ?
#
loop_
_entity_poly.entity_id
_entity_poly.type
_entity_poly.pdbx_seq_one_letter_code
_entity_poly.pdbx_strand_id
1 'polypeptide(L)'
;MLRPASLLLALLILGFTSCELHHDEAYEEPITSFTYILTPDTGSTVVLQYLDRDGDGGQEPIVHSGTLLANTVYEGQLLINSMGKHIIDTTSIMQAPEMHQIFYLPMNGLQLQTTYTDQDANGNPVGFSTQLTTGDASRGRLTILIKHEPDKHALGVADGDVSNAVGSIDFEVDFNVVVSD
;
A
#
# COMPACT_ATOMS: atom_id res chain seq x y z
N MET A 1 -44.08 49.10 37.98
CA MET A 1 -42.75 48.78 38.54
C MET A 1 -42.48 47.30 38.28
N LEU A 2 -41.72 46.99 37.22
CA LEU A 2 -41.35 45.62 36.84
C LEU A 2 -40.14 45.16 37.68
N ARG A 3 -40.16 43.91 38.16
CA ARG A 3 -38.97 43.21 38.70
C ARG A 3 -38.35 42.38 37.55
N PRO A 4 -37.04 42.45 37.27
CA PRO A 4 -36.43 41.64 36.23
C PRO A 4 -36.19 40.21 36.72
N ALA A 5 -36.60 39.24 35.91
CA ALA A 5 -36.32 37.82 36.08
C ALA A 5 -34.86 37.52 35.70
N SER A 6 -34.18 36.70 36.51
CA SER A 6 -32.90 36.06 36.14
C SER A 6 -33.16 34.98 35.10
N LEU A 7 -32.35 34.87 34.03
CA LEU A 7 -32.08 33.56 33.42
C LEU A 7 -30.85 33.54 32.51
N LEU A 8 -29.93 32.65 32.87
CA LEU A 8 -28.98 31.84 32.11
C LEU A 8 -28.08 32.45 31.03
N LEU A 9 -26.79 32.38 31.32
CA LEU A 9 -25.64 32.34 30.41
C LEU A 9 -25.71 31.08 29.53
N ALA A 10 -25.62 31.26 28.21
CA ALA A 10 -25.36 30.18 27.26
C ALA A 10 -24.15 30.55 26.38
N LEU A 11 -23.02 29.93 26.68
CA LEU A 11 -21.79 29.99 25.90
C LEU A 11 -21.94 29.01 24.72
N LEU A 12 -22.17 29.56 23.52
CA LEU A 12 -22.26 28.77 22.29
C LEU A 12 -20.85 28.54 21.74
N ILE A 13 -20.23 27.42 22.15
CA ILE A 13 -19.03 26.89 21.51
C ILE A 13 -19.50 26.26 20.19
N LEU A 14 -19.31 26.96 19.06
CA LEU A 14 -19.41 26.33 17.75
C LEU A 14 -18.22 25.37 17.63
N GLY A 15 -18.52 24.07 17.73
CA GLY A 15 -17.57 23.00 17.55
C GLY A 15 -16.94 23.07 16.16
N PHE A 16 -15.64 22.77 16.12
CA PHE A 16 -14.91 22.45 14.92
C PHE A 16 -15.67 21.36 14.17
N THR A 17 -16.07 21.64 12.93
CA THR A 17 -16.55 20.61 12.02
C THR A 17 -15.34 19.76 11.66
N SER A 18 -15.04 18.75 12.47
CA SER A 18 -14.22 17.63 12.03
C SER A 18 -14.91 17.05 10.80
N CYS A 19 -14.20 17.01 9.68
CA CYS A 19 -14.70 16.42 8.46
C CYS A 19 -14.81 14.91 8.71
N GLU A 20 -15.95 14.45 9.22
CA GLU A 20 -16.26 13.03 9.17
C GLU A 20 -16.66 12.69 7.75
N LEU A 21 -15.67 12.39 6.91
CA LEU A 21 -15.89 11.41 5.86
C LEU A 21 -15.98 10.07 6.58
N HIS A 22 -17.16 9.77 7.15
CA HIS A 22 -17.54 8.39 7.39
C HIS A 22 -17.50 7.72 6.02
N HIS A 23 -16.44 6.97 5.74
CA HIS A 23 -16.47 5.99 4.67
C HIS A 23 -17.46 4.92 5.16
N ASP A 24 -18.72 5.05 4.74
CA ASP A 24 -19.65 3.94 4.79
C ASP A 24 -18.92 2.71 4.22
N GLU A 25 -18.93 1.59 4.95
CA GLU A 25 -18.36 0.32 4.47
C GLU A 25 -19.03 -0.06 3.14
N ALA A 26 -18.37 0.25 2.03
CA ALA A 26 -18.92 0.06 0.70
C ALA A 26 -17.76 -0.20 -0.26
N TYR A 27 -17.39 -1.48 -0.34
CA TYR A 27 -16.67 -2.13 -1.44
C TYR A 27 -15.65 -1.22 -2.14
N GLU A 28 -14.40 -1.32 -1.68
CA GLU A 28 -13.27 -0.88 -2.48
C GLU A 28 -13.36 -1.55 -3.86
N GLU A 29 -13.33 -0.73 -4.92
CA GLU A 29 -13.50 -1.25 -6.27
C GLU A 29 -12.20 -1.94 -6.70
N PRO A 30 -12.30 -3.01 -7.53
CA PRO A 30 -11.16 -3.88 -7.77
C PRO A 30 -9.99 -3.15 -8.43
N ILE A 31 -8.79 -3.38 -7.90
CA ILE A 31 -7.54 -2.97 -8.55
C ILE A 31 -7.41 -3.77 -9.85
N THR A 32 -7.34 -3.07 -10.98
CA THR A 32 -7.29 -3.65 -12.32
C THR A 32 -5.87 -3.79 -12.85
N SER A 33 -4.93 -3.00 -12.32
CA SER A 33 -3.52 -3.12 -12.67
C SER A 33 -2.63 -2.78 -11.50
N PHE A 34 -1.63 -3.63 -11.26
CA PHE A 34 -0.61 -3.44 -10.25
C PHE A 34 0.74 -3.80 -10.88
N THR A 35 1.60 -2.79 -11.08
CA THR A 35 2.87 -2.94 -11.80
C THR A 35 4.03 -2.48 -10.92
N TYR A 36 4.90 -3.40 -10.55
CA TYR A 36 6.10 -3.13 -9.78
C TYR A 36 7.33 -3.24 -10.69
N ILE A 37 7.98 -2.10 -10.91
CA ILE A 37 9.12 -1.93 -11.82
C ILE A 37 10.40 -1.92 -10.97
N LEU A 38 11.29 -2.86 -11.24
CA LEU A 38 12.56 -3.05 -10.53
C LEU A 38 13.71 -2.72 -11.48
N THR A 39 14.41 -1.62 -11.21
CA THR A 39 15.52 -1.14 -12.05
C THR A 39 16.84 -1.33 -11.31
N PRO A 40 17.72 -2.24 -11.77
CA PRO A 40 19.04 -2.40 -11.17
C PRO A 40 20.04 -1.38 -11.76
N ASP A 41 21.14 -1.13 -11.03
CA ASP A 41 22.27 -0.35 -11.55
C ASP A 41 22.92 -1.00 -12.78
N THR A 42 22.86 -2.34 -12.84
CA THR A 42 23.40 -3.14 -13.94
C THR A 42 22.43 -4.25 -14.33
N GLY A 43 22.30 -4.52 -15.61
CA GLY A 43 21.36 -5.52 -16.14
C GLY A 43 20.10 -4.90 -16.72
N SER A 44 19.03 -5.70 -16.82
CA SER A 44 17.74 -5.27 -17.38
C SER A 44 16.73 -4.98 -16.28
N THR A 45 15.88 -3.98 -16.51
CA THR A 45 14.70 -3.73 -15.68
C THR A 45 13.79 -4.96 -15.68
N VAL A 46 13.30 -5.32 -14.50
CA VAL A 46 12.34 -6.40 -14.30
C VAL A 46 10.99 -5.79 -13.95
N VAL A 47 9.92 -6.29 -14.57
CA VAL A 47 8.57 -5.80 -14.34
C VAL A 47 7.73 -6.96 -13.82
N LEU A 48 7.26 -6.85 -12.59
CA LEU A 48 6.24 -7.72 -12.02
C LEU A 48 4.89 -7.04 -12.25
N GLN A 49 3.93 -7.74 -12.84
CA GLN A 49 2.65 -7.13 -13.22
C GLN A 49 1.49 -8.06 -12.94
N TYR A 50 0.46 -7.50 -12.32
CA TYR A 50 -0.88 -8.03 -12.26
C TYR A 50 -1.78 -7.19 -13.14
N LEU A 51 -2.61 -7.86 -13.94
CA LEU A 51 -3.61 -7.24 -14.79
C LEU A 51 -4.91 -8.02 -14.70
N ASP A 52 -5.94 -7.34 -14.25
CA ASP A 52 -7.32 -7.79 -14.24
C ASP A 52 -8.17 -6.79 -15.02
N ARG A 53 -8.71 -7.22 -16.17
CA ARG A 53 -9.35 -6.30 -17.12
C ARG A 53 -10.80 -5.99 -16.78
N ASP A 54 -11.45 -6.88 -16.06
CA ASP A 54 -12.84 -6.80 -15.62
C ASP A 54 -12.98 -6.61 -14.12
N GLY A 55 -11.89 -6.77 -13.36
CA GLY A 55 -11.88 -6.67 -11.91
C GLY A 55 -12.49 -7.93 -11.29
N ASP A 56 -13.01 -7.78 -10.08
CA ASP A 56 -13.58 -8.90 -9.33
C ASP A 56 -14.69 -9.64 -10.09
N GLY A 57 -14.40 -10.91 -10.39
CA GLY A 57 -15.31 -11.81 -11.08
C GLY A 57 -15.26 -11.64 -12.60
N GLY A 58 -15.27 -12.76 -13.32
CA GLY A 58 -15.13 -12.76 -14.76
C GLY A 58 -13.91 -13.56 -15.18
N GLN A 59 -12.97 -12.92 -15.87
CA GLN A 59 -11.71 -13.56 -16.26
C GLN A 59 -10.72 -13.58 -15.10
N GLU A 60 -9.97 -14.67 -14.98
CA GLU A 60 -8.86 -14.73 -14.03
C GLU A 60 -7.80 -13.67 -14.40
N PRO A 61 -7.15 -13.04 -13.40
CA PRO A 61 -6.13 -12.05 -13.64
C PRO A 61 -4.90 -12.67 -14.31
N ILE A 62 -4.20 -11.86 -15.11
CA ILE A 62 -2.92 -12.20 -15.71
C ILE A 62 -1.82 -11.72 -14.77
N VAL A 63 -1.01 -12.66 -14.26
CA VAL A 63 0.14 -12.37 -13.41
C VAL A 63 1.45 -12.66 -14.15
N HIS A 64 2.21 -11.62 -14.42
CA HIS A 64 3.57 -11.67 -14.93
C HIS A 64 4.55 -11.61 -13.76
N SER A 65 5.24 -12.72 -13.53
CA SER A 65 6.34 -12.82 -12.56
C SER A 65 7.70 -12.55 -13.22
N GLY A 66 8.79 -12.55 -12.44
CA GLY A 66 10.11 -12.16 -12.93
C GLY A 66 11.28 -12.92 -12.32
N THR A 67 12.40 -12.87 -13.03
CA THR A 67 13.70 -13.34 -12.55
C THR A 67 14.56 -12.12 -12.22
N LEU A 68 15.09 -12.07 -11.02
CA LEU A 68 16.03 -11.07 -10.53
C LEU A 68 17.45 -11.64 -10.53
N LEU A 69 18.43 -10.77 -10.65
CA LEU A 69 19.84 -11.09 -10.47
C LEU A 69 20.13 -11.31 -8.98
N ALA A 70 20.97 -12.28 -8.66
CA ALA A 70 21.47 -12.49 -7.30
C ALA A 70 22.36 -11.32 -6.85
N ASN A 71 22.40 -11.07 -5.54
CA ASN A 71 23.26 -10.07 -4.90
C ASN A 71 23.17 -8.67 -5.55
N THR A 72 21.97 -8.26 -5.94
CA THR A 72 21.71 -7.05 -6.73
C THR A 72 20.74 -6.13 -6.01
N VAL A 73 21.01 -4.83 -6.10
CA VAL A 73 20.12 -3.76 -5.61
C VAL A 73 19.28 -3.24 -6.77
N TYR A 74 17.98 -3.11 -6.53
CA TYR A 74 16.99 -2.59 -7.46
C TYR A 74 16.29 -1.38 -6.85
N GLU A 75 16.18 -0.30 -7.63
CA GLU A 75 15.23 0.77 -7.36
C GLU A 75 13.85 0.32 -7.84
N GLY A 76 12.90 0.25 -6.90
CA GLY A 76 11.55 -0.24 -7.10
C GLY A 76 10.53 0.89 -7.17
N GLN A 77 9.68 0.87 -8.20
CA GLN A 77 8.56 1.81 -8.36
C GLN A 77 7.25 1.04 -8.56
N LEU A 78 6.24 1.38 -7.77
CA LEU A 78 4.92 0.77 -7.88
C LEU A 78 3.91 1.72 -8.56
N LEU A 79 3.17 1.17 -9.51
CA LEU A 79 2.05 1.83 -10.18
C LEU A 79 0.79 1.00 -10.02
N ILE A 80 -0.29 1.66 -9.58
CA ILE A 80 -1.58 1.04 -9.29
C ILE A 80 -2.64 1.77 -10.11
N ASN A 81 -3.54 1.01 -10.73
CA ASN A 81 -4.78 1.53 -11.32
C ASN A 81 -5.96 0.66 -10.89
N SER A 82 -7.11 1.28 -10.71
CA SER A 82 -8.41 0.64 -10.47
C SER A 82 -9.47 1.23 -11.40
N MET A 83 -10.64 0.60 -11.41
CA MET A 83 -11.83 1.10 -12.11
C MET A 83 -12.98 1.16 -11.12
N GLY A 84 -13.86 2.15 -11.20
CA GLY A 84 -15.05 2.22 -10.37
C GLY A 84 -15.37 3.62 -9.85
N LYS A 85 -16.26 3.70 -8.86
CA LYS A 85 -16.58 4.97 -8.19
C LYS A 85 -15.60 5.30 -7.07
N HIS A 86 -15.08 4.29 -6.40
CA HIS A 86 -14.05 4.40 -5.37
C HIS A 86 -12.72 3.98 -6.01
N ILE A 87 -11.94 4.97 -6.46
CA ILE A 87 -10.67 4.72 -7.14
C ILE A 87 -9.59 4.49 -6.07
N ILE A 88 -9.01 3.29 -6.03
CA ILE A 88 -7.75 2.98 -5.36
C ILE A 88 -6.67 2.89 -6.42
N ASP A 89 -5.94 3.98 -6.63
CA ASP A 89 -4.85 4.06 -7.58
C ASP A 89 -3.66 4.80 -6.95
N THR A 90 -2.56 4.92 -7.68
CA THR A 90 -1.40 5.66 -7.18
C THR A 90 -1.77 7.09 -6.78
N THR A 91 -2.66 7.77 -7.53
CA THR A 91 -3.04 9.15 -7.24
C THR A 91 -3.89 9.27 -5.98
N SER A 92 -4.90 8.41 -5.81
CA SER A 92 -5.82 8.48 -4.69
C SER A 92 -5.15 8.09 -3.37
N ILE A 93 -4.30 7.06 -3.37
CA ILE A 93 -3.48 6.73 -2.20
C ILE A 93 -2.52 7.88 -1.90
N MET A 94 -1.91 8.51 -2.91
CA MET A 94 -1.07 9.69 -2.70
C MET A 94 -1.84 10.94 -2.21
N GLN A 95 -3.17 10.97 -2.30
CA GLN A 95 -4.00 12.03 -1.69
C GLN A 95 -4.26 11.78 -0.19
N ALA A 96 -4.19 10.52 0.26
CA ALA A 96 -4.33 10.14 1.66
C ALA A 96 -3.28 9.06 2.05
N PRO A 97 -1.98 9.35 1.91
CA PRO A 97 -0.91 8.37 2.11
C PRO A 97 -0.79 7.91 3.56
N GLU A 98 -1.28 8.71 4.51
CA GLU A 98 -1.35 8.37 5.93
C GLU A 98 -2.30 7.19 6.19
N MET A 99 -3.29 6.98 5.33
CA MET A 99 -4.29 5.93 5.47
C MET A 99 -3.81 4.59 4.90
N HIS A 100 -2.70 4.53 4.17
CA HIS A 100 -2.28 3.30 3.49
C HIS A 100 -0.81 2.97 3.71
N GLN A 101 -0.49 1.68 3.69
CA GLN A 101 0.89 1.21 3.56
C GLN A 101 0.95 -0.06 2.70
N ILE A 102 1.95 -0.12 1.83
CA ILE A 102 2.22 -1.26 0.95
C ILE A 102 3.31 -2.13 1.58
N PHE A 103 3.07 -3.43 1.67
CA PHE A 103 3.98 -4.40 2.28
C PHE A 103 4.55 -5.36 1.23
N TYR A 104 5.83 -5.69 1.36
CA TYR A 104 6.58 -6.54 0.44
C TYR A 104 7.12 -7.76 1.18
N LEU A 105 6.44 -8.89 1.05
CA LEU A 105 6.64 -10.07 1.89
C LEU A 105 7.30 -11.21 1.08
N PRO A 106 8.61 -11.43 1.23
CA PRO A 106 9.24 -12.62 0.68
C PRO A 106 8.80 -13.87 1.43
N MET A 107 8.35 -14.88 0.69
CA MET A 107 7.87 -16.15 1.21
C MET A 107 8.59 -17.34 0.55
N ASN A 108 8.44 -18.52 1.17
CA ASN A 108 8.92 -19.79 0.63
C ASN A 108 10.43 -19.84 0.34
N GLY A 109 11.23 -19.15 1.17
CA GLY A 109 12.70 -19.14 1.06
C GLY A 109 13.25 -18.19 -0.01
N LEU A 110 12.42 -17.29 -0.55
CA LEU A 110 12.88 -16.21 -1.42
C LEU A 110 13.83 -15.28 -0.64
N GLN A 111 15.07 -15.14 -1.12
CA GLN A 111 16.08 -14.30 -0.49
C GLN A 111 16.06 -12.90 -1.12
N LEU A 112 15.20 -12.03 -0.58
CA LEU A 112 15.22 -10.61 -0.85
C LEU A 112 14.83 -9.83 0.40
N GLN A 113 15.21 -8.55 0.43
CA GLN A 113 14.80 -7.59 1.43
C GLN A 113 14.36 -6.31 0.73
N THR A 114 13.28 -5.71 1.20
CA THR A 114 12.78 -4.43 0.69
C THR A 114 12.93 -3.36 1.77
N THR A 115 13.37 -2.18 1.39
CA THR A 115 13.36 -0.96 2.22
C THR A 115 12.55 0.12 1.51
N TYR A 116 11.87 0.96 2.30
CA TYR A 116 11.07 2.07 1.78
C TYR A 116 11.95 3.28 1.48
N THR A 117 11.67 3.97 0.38
CA THR A 117 12.36 5.22 0.01
C THR A 117 11.40 6.40 -0.12
N ASP A 118 10.13 6.21 0.24
CA ASP A 118 9.11 7.24 0.38
C ASP A 118 8.47 7.24 1.77
N GLN A 119 7.83 8.37 2.10
CA GLN A 119 7.15 8.57 3.37
C GLN A 119 5.99 9.56 3.20
N ASP A 120 4.98 9.45 4.06
CA ASP A 120 3.89 10.40 4.21
C ASP A 120 4.33 11.67 4.98
N ALA A 121 3.41 12.61 5.18
CA ALA A 121 3.71 13.87 5.86
C ALA A 121 4.10 13.69 7.35
N ASN A 122 3.78 12.54 7.94
CA ASN A 122 4.13 12.18 9.32
C ASN A 122 5.46 11.43 9.42
N GLY A 123 6.09 11.13 8.28
CA GLY A 123 7.35 10.40 8.23
C GLY A 123 7.19 8.88 8.31
N ASN A 124 5.97 8.36 8.14
CA ASN A 124 5.77 6.91 8.04
C ASN A 124 5.88 6.47 6.58
N PRO A 125 6.39 5.25 6.30
CA PRO A 125 6.49 4.75 4.92
C PRO A 125 5.11 4.58 4.27
N VAL A 126 5.11 4.67 2.95
CA VAL A 126 3.92 4.42 2.10
C VAL A 126 4.16 3.20 1.23
N GLY A 127 5.28 3.15 0.52
CA GLY A 127 5.71 1.99 -0.27
C GLY A 127 5.45 2.07 -1.76
N PHE A 128 5.30 3.26 -2.35
CA PHE A 128 5.35 3.41 -3.81
C PHE A 128 6.78 3.37 -4.35
N SER A 129 7.73 3.85 -3.55
CA SER A 129 9.16 3.84 -3.87
C SER A 129 9.92 2.98 -2.86
N THR A 130 10.77 2.11 -3.37
CA THR A 130 11.49 1.13 -2.55
C THR A 130 12.90 0.90 -3.09
N GLN A 131 13.75 0.34 -2.24
CA GLN A 131 14.97 -0.33 -2.66
C GLN A 131 14.84 -1.81 -2.31
N LEU A 132 14.98 -2.68 -3.31
CA LEU A 132 14.91 -4.13 -3.16
C LEU A 132 16.31 -4.71 -3.35
N THR A 133 16.80 -5.43 -2.35
CA THR A 133 18.10 -6.10 -2.38
C THR A 133 17.89 -7.62 -2.41
N THR A 134 18.43 -8.28 -3.43
CA THR A 134 18.44 -9.76 -3.52
C THR A 134 19.65 -10.35 -2.82
N GLY A 135 19.48 -11.56 -2.28
CA GLY A 135 20.56 -12.38 -1.72
C GLY A 135 21.07 -13.43 -2.71
N ASP A 136 21.42 -14.61 -2.19
CA ASP A 136 21.84 -15.74 -3.01
C ASP A 136 20.70 -16.27 -3.91
N ALA A 137 21.08 -17.08 -4.90
CA ALA A 137 20.15 -17.76 -5.77
C ALA A 137 19.06 -18.48 -4.97
N SER A 138 17.81 -18.15 -5.26
CA SER A 138 16.65 -18.60 -4.50
C SER A 138 15.41 -18.58 -5.38
N ARG A 139 14.35 -19.26 -4.94
CA ARG A 139 13.05 -19.21 -5.59
C ARG A 139 11.99 -19.21 -4.52
N GLY A 140 11.00 -18.37 -4.69
CA GLY A 140 9.84 -18.35 -3.82
C GLY A 140 8.79 -17.39 -4.35
N ARG A 141 8.11 -16.75 -3.43
CA ARG A 141 6.99 -15.86 -3.75
C ARG A 141 7.21 -14.51 -3.10
N LEU A 142 7.01 -13.44 -3.86
CA LEU A 142 6.90 -12.10 -3.33
C LEU A 142 5.40 -11.77 -3.26
N THR A 143 4.86 -11.75 -2.05
CA THR A 143 3.49 -11.28 -1.81
C THR A 143 3.55 -9.77 -1.59
N ILE A 144 2.80 -9.00 -2.38
CA ILE A 144 2.67 -7.56 -2.21
C ILE A 144 1.22 -7.27 -1.86
N LEU A 145 0.99 -6.55 -0.77
CA LEU A 145 -0.35 -6.20 -0.31
C LEU A 145 -0.44 -4.75 0.12
N ILE A 146 -1.66 -4.21 0.07
CA ILE A 146 -2.00 -2.85 0.51
C ILE A 146 -2.87 -2.98 1.76
N LYS A 147 -2.48 -2.30 2.84
CA LYS A 147 -3.32 -2.15 4.03
C LYS A 147 -3.95 -0.76 4.03
N HIS A 148 -5.25 -0.70 4.21
CA HIS A 148 -5.98 0.52 4.58
C HIS A 148 -6.15 0.61 6.10
N GLU A 149 -5.90 1.81 6.61
CA GLU A 149 -5.84 2.20 8.01
C GLU A 149 -4.94 1.32 8.88
N PRO A 150 -3.68 1.02 8.50
CA PRO A 150 -2.79 0.30 9.39
C PRO A 150 -2.34 1.17 10.57
N ASP A 151 -2.12 0.56 11.73
CA ASP A 151 -1.33 1.16 12.81
C ASP A 151 0.16 1.17 12.42
N LYS A 152 0.56 2.22 11.70
CA LYS A 152 1.94 2.41 11.23
C LYS A 152 2.97 2.57 12.35
N HIS A 153 2.52 2.78 13.60
CA HIS A 153 3.39 2.93 14.76
C HIS A 153 3.54 1.63 15.57
N ALA A 154 2.78 0.59 15.23
CA ALA A 154 2.95 -0.71 15.85
C ALA A 154 4.32 -1.32 15.51
N LEU A 155 4.79 -2.20 16.40
CA LEU A 155 6.13 -2.77 16.33
C LEU A 155 6.38 -3.46 14.98
N GLY A 156 7.41 -3.00 14.27
CA GLY A 156 7.87 -3.55 12.99
C GLY A 156 7.09 -3.08 11.76
N VAL A 157 5.96 -2.38 11.93
CA VAL A 157 5.08 -2.02 10.79
C VAL A 157 5.77 -1.05 9.84
N ALA A 158 6.44 -0.02 10.36
CA ALA A 158 7.25 0.88 9.55
C ALA A 158 8.46 0.19 8.85
N ASP A 159 8.89 -0.97 9.33
CA ASP A 159 9.96 -1.75 8.71
C ASP A 159 9.44 -2.79 7.70
N GLY A 160 8.12 -2.82 7.46
CA GLY A 160 7.46 -3.73 6.53
C GLY A 160 6.99 -5.05 7.15
N ASP A 161 6.98 -5.18 8.47
CA ASP A 161 6.34 -6.31 9.16
C ASP A 161 4.83 -6.06 9.29
N VAL A 162 4.04 -6.80 8.50
CA VAL A 162 2.58 -6.67 8.48
C VAL A 162 1.88 -7.22 9.73
N SER A 163 2.57 -8.02 10.57
CA SER A 163 1.94 -8.82 11.63
C SER A 163 1.14 -8.02 12.65
N ASN A 164 1.59 -6.79 12.95
CA ASN A 164 0.95 -5.89 13.91
C ASN A 164 0.22 -4.71 13.24
N ALA A 165 0.13 -4.69 11.92
CA ALA A 165 -0.35 -3.53 11.18
C ALA A 165 -1.85 -3.23 11.37
N VAL A 166 -2.67 -4.16 11.88
CA VAL A 166 -4.16 -4.02 11.97
C VAL A 166 -4.79 -3.52 10.65
N GLY A 167 -5.97 -2.90 10.64
CA GLY A 167 -6.61 -2.39 9.41
C GLY A 167 -7.17 -3.47 8.45
N SER A 168 -7.75 -3.07 7.33
CA SER A 168 -8.24 -3.95 6.26
C SER A 168 -7.17 -4.24 5.21
N ILE A 169 -7.43 -5.19 4.31
CA ILE A 169 -6.59 -5.44 3.13
C ILE A 169 -7.39 -4.99 1.92
N ASP A 170 -6.80 -4.09 1.14
CA ASP A 170 -7.44 -3.53 -0.06
C ASP A 170 -7.11 -4.38 -1.28
N PHE A 171 -5.89 -4.93 -1.27
CA PHE A 171 -5.37 -5.73 -2.35
C PHE A 171 -4.22 -6.61 -1.88
N GLU A 172 -4.11 -7.80 -2.46
CA GLU A 172 -3.00 -8.72 -2.25
C GLU A 172 -2.72 -9.45 -3.58
N VAL A 173 -1.44 -9.54 -3.94
CA VAL A 173 -0.99 -10.27 -5.12
C VAL A 173 0.30 -11.04 -4.84
N ASP A 174 0.38 -12.21 -5.47
CA ASP A 174 1.50 -13.12 -5.39
C ASP A 174 2.31 -13.15 -6.70
N PHE A 175 3.61 -12.85 -6.63
CA PHE A 175 4.54 -13.02 -7.75
C PHE A 175 5.51 -14.18 -7.50
N ASN A 176 5.61 -15.12 -8.43
CA ASN A 176 6.57 -16.23 -8.36
C ASN A 176 7.96 -15.76 -8.82
N VAL A 177 8.84 -15.41 -7.89
CA VAL A 177 10.14 -14.81 -8.20
C VAL A 177 11.25 -15.85 -8.15
N VAL A 178 12.16 -15.75 -9.12
CA VAL A 178 13.44 -16.46 -9.14
C VAL A 178 14.55 -15.42 -8.93
N VAL A 179 15.52 -15.73 -8.09
CA VAL A 179 16.79 -15.03 -7.96
C VAL A 179 17.88 -15.95 -8.51
N SER A 180 18.65 -15.49 -9.49
CA SER A 180 19.73 -16.27 -10.12
C SER A 180 20.88 -15.38 -10.58
N ASP A 181 22.03 -15.96 -10.85
CA ASP A 181 23.20 -15.26 -11.41
C ASP A 181 22.94 -14.68 -12.82
#